data_AF-A0A0Q9PMD7-F1
#
_entry.id   AF-A0A0Q9PMD7-F1
#
_cell.length_a   1.000
_cell.length_b   1.000
_cell.length_c   1.000
_cell.angle_alpha   90.00
_cell.angle_beta   90.00
_cell.angle_gamma   90.00
#
_symmetry.space_group_name_H-M   'P 1'
#
loop_
_entity.id
_entity.type
_entity.pdbx_description
1 polymer ?
#
loop_
_entity_poly.entity_id
_entity_poly.type
_entity_poly.pdbx_seq_one_letter_code
_entity_poly.pdbx_strand_id
1 'polypeptide(L)' 'MTTIPQNNLNDLLENLVKTMIQEKLEFIMKEEMSQFSQVEQPQIRNSRNGYFEPTLDTRYGKIDELKVPRDRKGD' A
#
# COMPACT_ATOMS: atom_id res chain seq x y z
N MET A 1 9.87 36.85 -3.09
CA MET A 1 9.08 35.96 -2.22
C MET A 1 8.14 35.18 -3.10
N THR A 2 8.35 33.87 -3.25
CA THR A 2 7.49 32.98 -4.03
C THR A 2 6.26 32.62 -3.20
N THR A 3 5.14 33.27 -3.47
CA THR A 3 3.86 32.95 -2.82
C THR A 3 3.25 31.74 -3.51
N ILE A 4 3.13 30.63 -2.79
CA ILE A 4 2.42 29.44 -3.25
C ILE A 4 0.93 29.80 -3.31
N PRO A 5 0.25 29.67 -4.47
CA PRO A 5 -1.20 29.83 -4.56
C PRO A 5 -1.89 28.85 -3.62
N GLN A 6 -2.89 29.28 -2.84
CA GLN A 6 -3.56 28.41 -1.85
C GLN A 6 -4.12 27.10 -2.43
N ASN A 7 -4.60 27.11 -3.68
CA ASN A 7 -5.07 25.89 -4.35
C ASN A 7 -3.96 24.85 -4.48
N ASN A 8 -2.71 25.28 -4.74
CA ASN A 8 -1.57 24.37 -4.88
C ASN A 8 -1.17 23.73 -3.54
N LEU A 9 -1.50 24.34 -2.41
CA LEU A 9 -1.15 23.82 -1.09
C LEU A 9 -2.10 22.70 -0.64
N ASN A 10 -3.39 22.83 -0.98
CA ASN A 10 -4.38 21.78 -0.74
C ASN A 10 -4.08 20.54 -1.58
N ASP A 11 -3.78 20.72 -2.87
CA ASP A 11 -3.43 19.62 -3.77
C ASP A 11 -2.15 18.90 -3.32
N LEU A 12 -1.15 19.65 -2.81
CA LEU A 12 0.07 19.08 -2.26
C LEU A 12 -0.22 18.22 -1.02
N LEU A 13 -1.07 18.72 -0.12
CA LEU A 13 -1.46 18.01 1.10
C LEU A 13 -2.26 16.75 0.78
N GLU A 14 -3.21 16.83 -0.15
CA GLU A 14 -4.01 15.68 -0.59
C GLU A 14 -3.12 14.59 -1.18
N ASN A 15 -2.21 14.95 -2.09
CA ASN A 15 -1.27 14.00 -2.67
C ASN A 15 -0.32 13.41 -1.61
N LEU A 16 0.17 14.22 -0.66
CA LEU A 16 1.03 13.75 0.42
C LEU A 16 0.29 12.72 1.29
N VAL A 17 -0.96 13.01 1.66
CA VAL A 17 -1.78 12.10 2.47
C VAL A 17 -2.06 10.81 1.71
N LYS A 18 -2.41 10.91 0.43
CA LYS A 18 -2.66 9.75 -0.43
C LYS A 18 -1.43 8.85 -0.55
N THR A 19 -0.26 9.41 -0.85
CA THR A 19 1.02 8.67 -0.92
C THR A 19 1.38 8.03 0.42
N MET A 20 1.25 8.78 1.51
CA MET A 20 1.51 8.26 2.86
C MET A 20 0.61 7.07 3.21
N ILE A 21 -0.69 7.15 2.88
CA ILE A 21 -1.63 6.04 3.10
C ILE A 21 -1.23 4.83 2.26
N GLN A 22 -0.93 5.03 0.98
CA GLN A 22 -0.50 3.96 0.08
C GLN A 22 0.75 3.26 0.61
N GLU A 23 1.82 4.01 0.89
CA GLU A 23 3.08 3.47 1.42
C GLU A 23 2.88 2.72 2.73
N LYS A 24 2.05 3.27 3.62
CA LYS A 24 1.80 2.65 4.92
C LYS A 24 1.02 1.34 4.79
N LEU A 25 0.04 1.29 3.89
CA LEU A 25 -0.73 0.07 3.60
C LEU A 25 0.16 -1.01 3.00
N GLU A 26 0.95 -0.67 1.97
CA GLU A 26 1.89 -1.60 1.34
C GLU A 26 2.91 -2.15 2.35
N PHE A 27 3.40 -1.28 3.24
CA PHE A 27 4.31 -1.69 4.31
C PHE A 27 3.64 -2.67 5.28
N ILE A 28 2.45 -2.34 5.80
CA ILE A 28 1.71 -3.21 6.72
C ILE A 28 1.45 -4.57 6.07
N MET A 29 0.91 -4.60 4.86
CA MET A 29 0.58 -5.84 4.16
C MET A 29 1.82 -6.72 3.93
N LYS A 30 2.97 -6.11 3.64
CA LYS A 30 4.24 -6.84 3.49
C LYS A 30 4.69 -7.48 4.80
N GLU A 31 4.59 -6.75 5.91
CA GLU A 31 4.95 -7.25 7.24
C GLU A 31 3.97 -8.32 7.73
N GLU A 32 2.66 -8.10 7.59
CA GLU A 32 1.61 -9.08 7.91
C GLU A 32 1.83 -10.39 7.14
N MET A 33 2.08 -10.32 5.83
CA MET A 33 2.39 -11.49 5.02
C MET A 33 3.68 -12.20 5.47
N SER A 34 4.67 -11.43 5.92
CA SER A 34 5.91 -11.97 6.51
C SER A 34 5.63 -12.76 7.78
N GLN A 35 4.86 -12.15 8.69
CA GLN A 35 4.50 -12.70 9.99
C GLN A 35 3.64 -13.95 9.82
N PHE A 36 2.62 -13.88 8.96
CA PHE A 36 1.78 -15.03 8.63
C PHE A 36 2.61 -16.22 8.13
N SER A 37 3.55 -15.97 7.21
CA SER A 37 4.39 -17.02 6.64
C SER A 37 5.38 -17.62 7.65
N GLN A 38 5.99 -16.79 8.51
CA GLN A 38 7.07 -17.22 9.40
C GLN A 38 6.56 -17.78 10.74
N VAL A 39 5.46 -17.23 11.25
CA VAL A 39 4.97 -17.50 12.60
C VAL A 39 3.71 -18.38 12.57
N GLU A 40 2.73 -18.03 11.74
CA GLU A 40 1.44 -18.73 11.73
C GLU A 40 1.45 -19.99 10.86
N GLN A 41 2.15 -19.96 9.72
CA GLN A 41 2.23 -21.08 8.77
C GLN A 41 3.66 -21.56 8.44
N PRO A 42 4.54 -21.82 9.43
CA PRO A 42 5.94 -22.18 9.18
C PRO A 42 6.10 -23.51 8.41
N GLN A 43 5.08 -24.37 8.42
CA GLN A 43 5.08 -25.66 7.74
C GLN A 43 4.78 -25.54 6.24
N ILE A 44 4.13 -24.45 5.83
CA ILE A 44 3.78 -24.22 4.43
C ILE A 44 4.94 -23.47 3.79
N ARG A 45 5.78 -24.21 3.05
CA ARG A 45 6.82 -23.60 2.20
C ARG A 45 6.16 -22.90 1.02
N ASN A 46 5.71 -21.67 1.25
CA ASN A 46 5.22 -20.79 0.21
C ASN A 46 6.29 -19.76 -0.14
N SER A 47 6.51 -19.55 -1.44
CA SER A 47 7.39 -18.48 -1.91
C SER A 47 6.55 -17.26 -2.26
N ARG A 48 6.92 -16.09 -1.76
CA ARG A 48 6.33 -14.81 -2.20
C ARG A 48 6.42 -14.71 -3.72
N ASN A 49 5.31 -14.55 -4.43
CA ASN A 49 5.34 -14.48 -5.90
C ASN A 49 4.41 -13.40 -6.46
N GLY A 50 4.87 -12.17 -6.31
CA GLY A 50 4.36 -11.00 -7.01
C GLY A 50 3.46 -10.12 -6.16
N TYR A 51 2.89 -9.14 -6.85
CA TYR A 51 1.94 -8.18 -6.30
C TYR A 51 0.66 -8.24 -7.14
N PHE A 52 -0.48 -8.12 -6.47
CA PHE A 52 -1.72 -7.72 -7.11
C PHE A 52 -1.90 -6.22 -6.91
N GLU A 53 -2.38 -5.51 -7.93
CA GLU A 53 -2.45 -4.06 -7.95
C GLU A 53 -3.92 -3.60 -8.00
N PRO A 54 -4.70 -3.74 -6.91
CA PRO A 54 -6.05 -3.24 -6.86
C PRO A 54 -6.09 -1.71 -6.79
N THR A 55 -7.20 -1.18 -7.27
CA THR A 55 -7.67 0.15 -6.89
C THR A 55 -8.31 0.08 -5.50
N LEU A 56 -8.00 1.05 -4.64
CA LEU A 56 -8.66 1.25 -3.35
C LEU A 56 -9.29 2.64 -3.26
N ASP A 57 -10.62 2.69 -3.11
CA ASP A 57 -11.34 3.94 -2.86
C ASP A 57 -11.27 4.28 -1.36
N THR A 58 -10.62 5.39 -1.02
CA THR A 58 -10.52 5.89 0.35
C THR A 58 -11.30 7.19 0.53
N ARG A 59 -11.54 7.58 1.79
CA ARG A 59 -12.14 8.89 2.13
C ARG A 59 -11.31 10.09 1.63
N TYR A 60 -10.03 9.87 1.33
CA TYR A 60 -9.08 10.88 0.88
C TYR A 60 -8.74 10.75 -0.60
N GLY A 61 -9.56 10.00 -1.36
CA GLY A 61 -9.39 9.79 -2.78
C GLY A 61 -9.08 8.34 -3.14
N LYS A 62 -8.97 8.11 -4.46
CA LYS A 62 -8.74 6.81 -5.07
C LYS A 62 -7.24 6.52 -5.14
N ILE A 63 -6.78 5.42 -4.55
CA ILE A 63 -5.42 4.91 -4.70
C ILE A 63 -5.45 3.89 -5.83
N ASP A 64 -4.79 4.21 -6.95
CA ASP A 64 -4.60 3.28 -8.05
C ASP A 64 -3.29 2.52 -7.84
N GLU A 65 -3.21 1.29 -8.32
CA GLU A 65 -1.98 0.47 -8.32
C GLU A 65 -1.41 0.18 -6.91
N LEU A 66 -2.28 -0.02 -5.91
CA LEU A 66 -1.83 -0.41 -4.56
C LEU A 66 -1.12 -1.76 -4.59
N LYS A 67 0.14 -1.87 -4.18
CA LYS A 67 0.88 -3.14 -4.28
C LYS A 67 0.58 -4.07 -3.12
N VAL A 68 -0.38 -4.96 -3.31
CA VAL A 68 -0.73 -5.99 -2.33
C VAL A 68 0.13 -7.23 -2.56
N PRO A 69 0.98 -7.64 -1.60
CA PRO A 69 1.80 -8.84 -1.73
C PRO A 69 0.90 -10.08 -1.76
N ARG A 70 1.17 -11.00 -2.68
CA ARG A 70 0.47 -12.28 -2.77
C ARG A 70 1.43 -13.46 -2.68
N ASP A 71 0.89 -14.58 -2.23
CA ASP A 71 1.64 -15.83 -2.22
C ASP A 71 1.68 -16.46 -3.62
N ARG A 72 2.41 -17.58 -3.79
CA ARG A 72 2.48 -18.29 -5.07
C ARG A 72 1.24 -19.15 -5.34
N LYS A 73 0.48 -19.50 -4.31
CA LYS A 73 -0.70 -20.35 -4.43
C LYS A 73 -1.95 -19.56 -4.84
N GLY A 74 -1.89 -18.23 -4.80
CA GLY A 74 -3.01 -17.35 -5.06
C GLY A 74 -4.00 -17.29 -3.89
N ASP A 75 -3.58 -17.73 -2.70
CA ASP A 75 -4.35 -17.63 -1.46
C ASP A 75 -4.01 -16.32 -0.71
#